data_AF-C7J2A2-F1
#
_entry.id   AF-C7J2A2-F1
#
_cell.length_a   1.000
_cell.length_b   1.000
_cell.length_c   1.000
_cell.angle_alpha   90.00
_cell.angle_beta   90.00
_cell.angle_gamma   90.00
#
_symmetry.space_group_name_H-M   'P 1'
#
loop_
_entity.id
_entity.type
_entity.pdbx_description
1 polymer ?
#
loop_
_entity_poly.entity_id
_entity_poly.type
_entity_poly.pdbx_seq_one_letter_code
_entity_poly.pdbx_strand_id
1 'polypeptide(L)'
;VICNFDATFCYHAQVPGILFTPICPHSLSFRPLILPEYVTLRVQVPINSRGQAWASFDGKGRKQLGPGDALICSISPWPVPTACLVDSTTDFLRSIHEGLHWNLRKSQSFDGPVA
;
A
#
# COMPACT_ATOMS: atom_id res chain seq x y z
N VAL A 1 4.49 13.76 -7.34
CA VAL A 1 3.64 12.56 -7.44
C VAL A 1 4.20 11.56 -6.46
N ILE A 2 3.43 11.21 -5.42
CA ILE A 2 3.76 10.12 -4.51
C ILE A 2 2.93 8.95 -5.03
N CYS A 3 3.56 7.86 -5.42
CA CYS A 3 2.84 6.61 -5.68
C CYS A 3 3.10 5.72 -4.47
N ASN A 4 2.04 5.14 -3.89
CA ASN A 4 2.26 4.07 -2.93
C ASN A 4 2.46 2.77 -3.72
N PHE A 5 3.57 2.11 -3.43
CA PHE A 5 3.86 0.77 -3.94
C PHE A 5 3.82 -0.17 -2.75
N ASP A 6 2.71 -0.87 -2.59
CA ASP A 6 2.66 -2.00 -1.67
C ASP A 6 2.89 -3.27 -2.50
N ALA A 7 4.12 -3.76 -2.45
CA ALA A 7 4.50 -5.05 -3.00
C ALA A 7 4.24 -6.13 -1.94
N THR A 8 2.96 -6.47 -1.75
CA THR A 8 2.38 -7.71 -1.20
C THR A 8 0.95 -7.39 -0.81
N PHE A 9 -0.03 -8.01 -1.46
CA PHE A 9 -1.43 -7.62 -1.33
C PHE A 9 -2.03 -8.06 0.02
N CYS A 10 -2.55 -7.09 0.78
CA CYS A 10 -3.23 -7.25 2.06
C CYS A 10 -4.62 -7.92 2.01
N TYR A 11 -4.97 -8.67 0.95
CA TYR A 11 -6.25 -9.40 0.89
C TYR A 11 -6.12 -10.84 1.40
N HIS A 12 -4.94 -11.42 1.20
CA HIS A 12 -4.50 -12.69 1.78
C HIS A 12 -3.00 -12.82 1.48
N ALA A 13 -2.15 -12.95 2.51
CA ALA A 13 -0.69 -12.97 2.36
C ALA A 13 -0.14 -14.07 1.42
N GLN A 14 -1.00 -14.99 0.96
CA GLN A 14 -0.63 -16.08 0.05
C GLN A 14 -0.83 -15.77 -1.44
N VAL A 15 -1.43 -14.65 -1.84
CA VAL A 15 -1.63 -14.31 -3.26
C VAL A 15 -0.47 -13.43 -3.75
N PRO A 16 0.45 -13.95 -4.58
CA PRO A 16 1.56 -13.16 -5.09
C PRO A 16 1.06 -12.15 -6.13
N GLY A 17 1.42 -10.89 -5.95
CA GLY A 17 1.02 -9.81 -6.85
C GLY A 17 1.50 -8.46 -6.39
N ILE A 18 1.53 -7.50 -7.32
CA ILE A 18 1.92 -6.12 -7.06
C ILE A 18 0.68 -5.25 -7.07
N LEU A 19 0.46 -4.48 -6.00
CA LEU A 19 -0.60 -3.47 -5.93
C LEU A 19 -0.04 -2.10 -6.29
N PHE A 20 -0.62 -1.50 -7.32
CA PHE A 20 -0.31 -0.14 -7.72
C PHE A 20 -1.46 0.80 -7.37
N THR A 21 -1.20 1.77 -6.48
CA THR A 21 -2.19 2.78 -6.08
C THR A 21 -1.64 4.19 -6.32
N PRO A 22 -2.21 4.94 -7.28
CA PRO A 22 -1.86 6.34 -7.44
C PRO A 22 -2.45 7.16 -6.28
N ILE A 23 -1.64 8.00 -5.65
CA ILE A 23 -2.11 8.91 -4.58
C ILE A 23 -2.49 10.26 -5.19
N CYS A 24 -3.70 10.73 -4.87
CA CYS A 24 -4.27 12.00 -5.34
C CYS A 24 -4.10 12.22 -6.86
N PRO A 25 -4.55 11.28 -7.70
CA PRO A 25 -4.45 11.44 -9.14
C PRO A 25 -5.29 12.63 -9.61
N HIS A 26 -4.77 13.41 -10.55
CA HIS A 26 -5.48 14.55 -11.16
C HIS A 26 -6.56 14.11 -12.17
N SER A 27 -6.94 12.83 -12.15
CA SER A 27 -8.04 12.27 -12.92
C SER A 27 -8.84 11.31 -12.03
N LEU A 28 -10.16 11.43 -12.11
CA LEU A 28 -11.13 10.71 -11.28
C LEU A 28 -11.22 9.22 -11.64
N SER A 29 -10.55 8.76 -12.70
CA SER A 29 -10.63 7.38 -13.20
C SER A 29 -9.51 6.46 -12.71
N PHE A 30 -8.59 6.96 -11.89
CA PHE A 30 -7.43 6.19 -11.44
C PHE A 30 -7.79 5.28 -10.27
N ARG A 31 -8.08 4.02 -10.60
CA ARG A 31 -8.36 2.95 -9.63
C ARG A 31 -7.07 2.20 -9.26
N PRO A 32 -7.00 1.59 -8.06
CA PRO A 32 -5.97 0.60 -7.73
C PRO A 32 -5.87 -0.48 -8.81
N LEU A 33 -4.66 -0.86 -9.20
CA LEU A 33 -4.39 -1.92 -10.16
C LEU A 33 -3.67 -3.08 -9.45
N ILE A 34 -4.14 -4.30 -9.67
CA ILE A 34 -3.48 -5.52 -9.21
C ILE A 34 -2.75 -6.11 -10.42
N LEU A 35 -1.45 -6.32 -10.29
CA LEU A 35 -0.59 -6.82 -11.35
C LEU A 35 -0.01 -8.19 -10.96
N PRO A 36 0.17 -9.11 -11.93
CA PRO A 36 0.80 -10.40 -11.70
C PRO A 36 2.26 -10.28 -11.22
N GLU A 37 2.75 -11.32 -10.55
CA GLU A 37 4.09 -11.38 -9.97
C GLU A 37 5.26 -11.27 -10.96
N TYR A 38 5.06 -11.69 -12.20
CA TYR A 38 6.09 -11.66 -13.25
C TYR A 38 6.27 -10.26 -13.88
N VAL A 39 5.41 -9.29 -13.54
CA VAL A 39 5.46 -7.95 -14.12
C VAL A 39 6.54 -7.12 -13.42
N THR A 40 7.30 -6.38 -14.24
CA THR A 40 8.20 -5.33 -13.75
C THR A 40 7.55 -3.97 -14.00
N LEU A 41 7.38 -3.20 -12.93
CA LEU A 41 6.89 -1.84 -12.98
C LEU A 41 8.04 -0.87 -13.17
N ARG A 42 7.87 0.09 -14.09
CA ARG A 42 8.78 1.22 -14.26
C ARG A 42 8.01 2.52 -14.10
N VAL A 43 8.40 3.34 -13.13
CA VAL A 43 7.84 4.67 -12.91
C VAL A 43 8.91 5.72 -13.09
N GLN A 44 8.75 6.53 -14.12
CA GLN A 44 9.73 7.51 -14.54
C GLN A 44 9.27 8.93 -14.21
N VAL A 45 10.20 9.75 -13.74
CA VAL A 45 9.99 11.18 -13.61
C VAL A 45 10.18 11.81 -14.99
N PRO A 46 9.16 12.50 -15.53
CA PRO A 46 9.29 13.19 -16.81
C PRO A 46 10.46 14.17 -16.81
N ILE A 47 11.20 14.26 -17.92
CA ILE A 47 12.36 15.17 -18.07
C ILE A 47 11.93 16.64 -17.90
N ASN A 48 10.69 16.96 -18.28
CA ASN A 48 10.08 18.28 -18.13
C ASN A 48 9.38 18.49 -16.77
N SER A 49 9.61 17.61 -15.78
CA SER A 49 9.03 17.75 -14.45
C SER A 49 9.49 19.05 -13.79
N ARG A 50 8.53 19.89 -13.40
CA ARG A 50 8.79 21.13 -12.65
C ARG A 50 8.97 20.89 -11.15
N GLY A 51 8.57 19.71 -10.67
CA GLY A 51 8.60 19.34 -9.26
C GLY A 51 9.61 18.23 -8.97
N GLN A 52 10.11 18.20 -7.74
CA GLN A 52 10.92 17.11 -7.24
C GLN A 52 10.05 15.89 -6.93
N ALA A 53 10.51 14.70 -7.33
CA ALA A 53 9.89 13.44 -6.97
C ALA A 53 10.65 12.79 -5.82
N TRP A 54 9.95 11.96 -5.04
CA TRP A 54 10.52 11.26 -3.91
C TRP A 54 9.99 9.84 -3.89
N ALA A 55 10.88 8.89 -3.67
CA ALA A 55 10.54 7.50 -3.40
C ALA A 55 10.84 7.18 -1.93
N SER A 56 10.00 6.37 -1.31
CA SER A 56 10.20 5.82 0.04
C SER A 56 9.90 4.34 0.00
N PHE A 57 10.64 3.56 0.78
CA PHE A 57 10.53 2.11 0.85
C PHE A 57 10.08 1.76 2.27
N ASP A 58 8.94 1.09 2.43
CA ASP A 58 8.31 0.77 3.72
C ASP A 58 8.12 1.98 4.64
N GLY A 59 7.83 3.15 4.07
CA GLY A 59 7.72 4.42 4.79
C GLY A 59 9.04 4.98 5.33
N LYS A 60 10.18 4.36 5.01
CA LYS A 60 11.53 4.78 5.42
C LYS A 60 12.40 5.06 4.18
N GLY A 61 13.62 5.56 4.41
CA GLY A 61 14.65 5.65 3.37
C GLY A 61 14.27 6.55 2.19
N ARG A 62 13.74 7.75 2.46
CA ARG A 62 13.26 8.66 1.41
C ARG A 62 14.41 9.07 0.49
N LYS A 63 14.31 8.76 -0.80
CA LYS A 63 15.27 9.11 -1.84
C LYS A 63 14.65 10.10 -2.82
N GLN A 64 15.37 11.18 -3.11
CA GLN A 64 14.95 12.14 -4.13
C GLN A 64 15.20 11.57 -5.52
N LEU A 65 14.22 11.74 -6.41
CA LEU A 65 14.30 11.38 -7.83
C LEU A 65 14.30 12.67 -8.67
N GLY A 66 15.27 12.79 -9.56
CA GLY A 66 15.41 13.90 -10.50
C GLY A 66 14.66 13.67 -11.81
N PRO A 67 14.56 14.69 -12.68
CA PRO A 67 13.99 14.53 -14.01
C PRO A 67 14.77 13.51 -14.85
N GLY A 68 14.07 12.55 -15.46
CA GLY A 68 14.69 11.47 -16.23
C GLY A 68 14.96 10.20 -15.42
N ASP A 69 15.01 10.28 -14.08
CA ASP A 69 15.18 9.10 -13.23
C ASP A 69 13.97 8.18 -13.30
N ALA A 70 14.22 6.88 -13.13
CA ALA A 70 13.17 5.87 -13.11
C ALA A 70 13.32 4.94 -11.90
N LEU A 71 12.20 4.67 -11.25
CA LEU A 71 12.04 3.62 -10.27
C LEU A 71 11.63 2.33 -10.98
N ILE A 72 12.32 1.23 -10.68
CA ILE A 72 11.99 -0.10 -11.20
C ILE A 72 11.61 -0.99 -10.02
N CYS A 73 10.42 -1.57 -10.05
CA CYS A 73 9.89 -2.44 -9.01
C CYS A 73 9.54 -3.80 -9.61
N SER A 74 10.00 -4.87 -8.97
CA SER A 74 9.70 -6.26 -9.31
C SER A 74 9.62 -7.08 -8.02
N ILE A 75 8.97 -8.24 -8.07
CA ILE A 75 8.89 -9.13 -6.90
C ILE A 75 10.29 -9.71 -6.60
N SER A 76 10.67 -9.66 -5.32
CA SER A 76 11.93 -10.22 -4.84
C SER A 76 11.89 -11.76 -4.88
N PRO A 77 12.97 -12.43 -5.29
CA PRO A 77 13.09 -13.89 -5.14
C PRO A 77 13.26 -14.34 -3.68
N TRP A 78 13.45 -13.40 -2.75
CA TRP A 78 13.65 -13.65 -1.32
C TRP A 78 12.48 -13.06 -0.52
N PRO A 79 11.38 -13.80 -0.32
CA PRO A 79 10.25 -13.35 0.49
C PRO A 79 10.60 -13.33 1.98
N VAL A 80 9.98 -12.40 2.72
CA VAL A 80 10.11 -12.35 4.18
C VAL A 80 9.20 -13.41 4.80
N PRO A 81 9.73 -14.38 5.56
CA PRO A 81 8.90 -15.41 6.19
C PRO A 81 8.08 -14.80 7.32
N THR A 82 6.76 -15.01 7.27
CA THR A 82 5.82 -14.57 8.32
C THR A 82 5.47 -15.77 9.20
N ALA A 83 5.63 -15.63 10.51
CA ALA A 83 5.19 -16.63 11.48
C ALA A 83 3.69 -16.48 11.77
N CYS A 84 2.96 -17.60 11.77
CA CYS A 84 1.55 -17.66 12.15
C CYS A 84 1.39 -18.51 13.40
N LEU A 85 0.39 -18.19 14.23
CA LEU A 85 0.03 -18.93 15.44
C LEU A 85 -0.78 -20.18 15.12
N VAL A 86 -1.75 -20.07 14.21
CA VAL A 86 -2.65 -21.18 13.85
C VAL A 86 -2.53 -21.47 12.35
N ASP A 87 -2.99 -20.54 11.52
CA ASP A 87 -2.90 -20.59 10.07
C ASP A 87 -2.96 -19.16 9.52
N SER A 88 -2.39 -18.95 8.32
CA SER A 88 -2.27 -17.61 7.74
C SER A 88 -3.60 -16.92 7.46
N THR A 89 -4.67 -17.68 7.21
CA THR A 89 -5.98 -17.11 6.89
C THR A 89 -6.68 -16.65 8.15
N THR A 90 -6.77 -17.52 9.16
CA THR A 90 -7.42 -17.22 10.44
C THR A 90 -6.69 -16.11 11.17
N ASP A 91 -5.35 -16.13 11.21
CA ASP A 91 -4.59 -15.08 11.89
C ASP A 91 -4.69 -13.74 11.15
N PHE A 92 -4.71 -13.74 9.81
CA PHE A 92 -5.00 -12.55 9.01
C PHE A 92 -6.39 -11.99 9.32
N LEU A 93 -7.45 -12.80 9.25
CA LEU A 93 -8.83 -12.36 9.51
C LEU A 93 -9.00 -11.86 10.95
N ARG A 94 -8.37 -12.53 11.93
CA ARG A 94 -8.35 -12.09 13.33
C ARG A 94 -7.70 -10.71 13.45
N SER A 95 -6.53 -10.51 12.82
CA SER A 95 -5.84 -9.22 12.83
C SER A 95 -6.68 -8.08 12.26
N ILE A 96 -7.46 -8.34 11.21
CA ILE A 96 -8.36 -7.35 10.61
C ILE A 96 -9.51 -7.02 11.55
N HIS A 97 -10.14 -8.04 12.14
CA HIS A 97 -11.24 -7.86 13.07
C HIS A 97 -10.83 -7.07 14.33
N GLU A 98 -9.70 -7.44 14.93
CA GLU A 98 -9.18 -6.78 16.14
C GLU A 98 -8.58 -5.40 15.84
N GLY A 99 -7.88 -5.23 14.72
CA GLY A 99 -7.20 -3.99 14.39
C GLY A 99 -8.12 -2.89 13.86
N LEU A 100 -9.13 -3.24 13.06
CA LEU A 100 -10.07 -2.27 12.50
C LEU A 100 -11.36 -2.15 13.31
N HIS A 101 -11.61 -3.06 14.26
CA HIS A 101 -12.86 -3.12 15.04
C HIS A 101 -14.11 -3.11 14.14
N TRP A 102 -14.01 -3.77 12.98
CA TRP A 102 -15.05 -3.73 11.96
C TRP A 102 -16.37 -4.29 12.52
N ASN A 103 -17.47 -3.55 12.37
CA ASN A 103 -18.80 -3.82 12.95
C ASN A 103 -18.95 -3.71 14.49
N LEU A 104 -17.94 -3.26 15.23
CA LEU A 104 -18.12 -2.93 16.65
C LEU A 104 -18.80 -1.57 16.80
N ARG A 105 -20.11 -1.59 17.09
CA ARG A 105 -20.85 -0.37 17.43
C ARG A 105 -20.63 -0.03 18.91
N LYS A 106 -19.89 1.03 19.20
CA LYS A 106 -19.97 1.67 20.52
C LYS A 106 -21.34 2.31 20.65
N SER A 107 -22.06 2.01 21.73
CA SER A 107 -23.28 2.74 22.07
C SER A 107 -22.92 4.21 22.25
N GLN A 108 -23.56 5.12 21.52
CA GLN A 108 -23.41 6.55 21.80
C GLN A 108 -23.99 6.81 23.19
N SER A 109 -23.13 7.12 24.17
CA SER A 109 -23.58 7.73 25.41
C SER A 109 -23.98 9.17 25.11
N PHE A 110 -25.12 9.59 25.66
CA PHE A 110 -25.57 10.98 25.59
C PHE A 110 -24.77 11.79 26.63
N ASP A 111 -23.48 12.01 26.37
CA ASP A 111 -22.67 12.97 27.12
C ASP A 111 -22.65 14.30 26.37
N GLY A 112 -23.85 14.85 26.16
CA GLY A 112 -24.00 16.28 25.86
C GLY A 112 -23.80 17.08 27.15
N PRO A 113 -23.31 18.33 27.09
CA PRO A 113 -23.25 19.17 28.28
C PRO A 113 -24.66 19.28 28.86
N VAL A 114 -24.80 18.97 30.15
CA VAL A 114 -26.00 19.31 30.93
C VAL A 114 -26.13 20.83 30.90
N ALA A 115 -27.25 21.31 30.36
CA ALA A 115 -27.62 22.71 30.28
C ALA A 115 -27.76 23.35 31.66
#